data_AF-A0A2I0QFA8-F1
#
_entry.id   AF-A0A2I0QFA8-F1
#
_cell.length_a   1.000
_cell.length_b   1.000
_cell.length_c   1.000
_cell.angle_alpha   90.00
_cell.angle_beta   90.00
_cell.angle_gamma   90.00
#
_symmetry.space_group_name_H-M   'P 1'
#
loop_
_entity.id
_entity.type
_entity.pdbx_description
1 polymer ?
#
loop_
_entity_poly.entity_id
_entity_poly.type
_entity_poly.pdbx_seq_one_letter_code
_entity_poly.pdbx_strand_id
1 'polypeptide(L)'
;EICVFTSATPTNKRNDLWEKSRVILATPQTIDNEIMKNLDLSNVSFLVFDEAHRAVGNYAYGFIAGEYMKKAKNPLIMGLSASPSSDIEKISEISKNLFIQSVEIRTENDSDVREYIMKVEEEWVKVELPADFKGIRNKLADLLKFYLKQLKDMNYIDTINLTNINKKDLLAVQERIRGDILSGNGNFDAASLIAKIIKLHYALELIETQGIFTLYRYLERLNLQKGKGVKEMFSDERMKEICENVKILYDAKTDHPKLDAILKILKEELGSSEDTKNRKILLFTQYRDTAEKIYEILTDNSIKCEKFIGQASRDNDKGMTQKEQIASLEKFKNNTFNVLIA
;
A
#
# COMPACT_ATOMS: atom_id res chain seq x y z
N GLU A 1 12.35 19.55 -30.70
CA GLU A 1 11.67 20.05 -29.49
C GLU A 1 11.19 18.87 -28.64
N ILE A 2 11.05 19.07 -27.33
CA ILE A 2 10.54 18.07 -26.37
C ILE A 2 9.08 18.42 -26.07
N CYS A 3 8.18 17.45 -26.13
CA CYS A 3 6.76 17.63 -25.83
C CYS A 3 6.32 16.72 -24.68
N VAL A 4 5.39 17.21 -23.85
CA VAL A 4 4.71 16.41 -22.84
C VAL A 4 3.29 16.11 -23.32
N PHE A 5 2.97 14.83 -23.42
CA PHE A 5 1.78 14.31 -24.06
C PHE A 5 0.94 13.55 -23.03
N THR A 6 -0.06 14.25 -22.46
CA THR A 6 -0.90 13.70 -21.39
C THR A 6 -2.37 13.67 -21.81
N SER A 7 -3.22 13.08 -20.97
CA SER A 7 -4.67 13.10 -21.14
C SER A 7 -5.25 14.53 -21.21
N ALA A 8 -4.57 15.52 -20.63
CA ALA A 8 -4.96 16.93 -20.69
C ALA A 8 -4.64 17.61 -22.04
N THR A 9 -3.78 17.01 -22.88
CA THR A 9 -3.47 17.56 -24.20
C THR A 9 -4.69 17.47 -25.12
N PRO A 10 -5.19 18.58 -25.71
CA PRO A 10 -6.38 18.57 -26.56
C PRO A 10 -6.23 17.64 -27.76
N THR A 11 -7.22 16.78 -28.01
CA THR A 11 -7.17 15.75 -29.06
C THR A 11 -6.83 16.31 -30.44
N ASN A 12 -7.36 17.49 -30.78
CA ASN A 12 -7.12 18.16 -32.07
C ASN A 12 -5.68 18.66 -32.28
N LYS A 13 -4.87 18.73 -31.22
CA LYS A 13 -3.45 19.15 -31.29
C LYS A 13 -2.48 17.96 -31.23
N ARG A 14 -2.97 16.76 -30.92
CA ARG A 14 -2.11 15.60 -30.63
C ARG A 14 -1.27 15.17 -31.83
N ASN A 15 -1.88 15.04 -33.00
CA ASN A 15 -1.16 14.65 -34.22
C ASN A 15 -0.08 15.66 -34.61
N ASP A 16 -0.41 16.95 -34.57
CA ASP A 16 0.55 18.02 -34.89
C ASP A 16 1.74 18.03 -33.92
N LEU A 17 1.46 17.85 -32.63
CA LEU A 17 2.51 17.73 -31.61
C LEU A 17 3.36 16.48 -31.82
N TRP A 18 2.76 15.34 -32.18
CA TRP A 18 3.47 14.10 -32.45
C TRP A 18 4.44 14.25 -33.63
N GLU A 19 3.96 14.80 -34.75
CA GLU A 19 4.75 14.96 -35.98
C GLU A 19 5.90 15.97 -35.83
N LYS A 20 5.71 17.06 -35.07
CA LYS A 20 6.71 18.11 -34.91
C LYS A 20 7.73 17.83 -33.80
N SER A 21 7.43 16.92 -32.87
CA SER A 21 8.28 16.66 -31.71
C SER A 21 9.42 15.69 -32.02
N ARG A 22 10.58 15.93 -31.40
CA ARG A 22 11.74 15.01 -31.48
C ARG A 22 11.80 14.06 -30.29
N VAL A 23 11.25 14.49 -29.15
CA VAL A 23 11.17 13.70 -27.92
C VAL A 23 9.78 13.91 -27.34
N ILE A 24 9.11 12.84 -26.95
CA ILE A 24 7.75 12.88 -26.41
C ILE A 24 7.75 12.14 -25.08
N LEU A 25 7.35 12.83 -24.02
CA LEU A 25 7.13 12.27 -22.70
C LEU A 25 5.64 12.05 -22.52
N ALA A 26 5.21 10.80 -22.34
CA ALA A 26 3.79 10.48 -22.31
C ALA A 26 3.45 9.47 -21.21
N THR A 27 2.21 9.52 -20.75
CA THR A 27 1.65 8.45 -19.92
C THR A 27 1.26 7.27 -20.82
N PRO A 28 1.47 6.01 -20.39
CA PRO A 28 1.18 4.85 -21.22
C PRO A 28 -0.29 4.79 -21.64
N GLN A 29 -1.21 5.17 -20.76
CA GLN A 29 -2.65 5.19 -21.08
C GLN A 29 -2.97 6.17 -22.21
N THR A 30 -2.25 7.28 -22.30
CA THR A 30 -2.46 8.23 -23.41
C THR A 30 -1.96 7.64 -24.72
N ILE A 31 -0.76 7.04 -24.73
CA ILE A 31 -0.19 6.41 -25.94
C ILE A 31 -1.02 5.21 -26.40
N ASP A 32 -1.43 4.35 -25.48
CA ASP A 32 -2.30 3.20 -25.74
C ASP A 32 -3.57 3.61 -26.49
N ASN A 33 -4.30 4.61 -25.96
CA ASN A 33 -5.49 5.16 -26.59
C ASN A 33 -5.23 5.78 -27.98
N GLU A 34 -4.09 6.43 -28.19
CA GLU A 34 -3.77 7.01 -29.50
C GLU A 34 -3.34 5.92 -30.50
N ILE A 35 -2.67 4.87 -30.07
CA ILE A 35 -2.37 3.69 -30.91
C ILE A 35 -3.67 3.02 -31.37
N MET A 36 -4.68 2.91 -30.49
CA MET A 36 -6.01 2.42 -30.87
C MET A 36 -6.72 3.31 -31.91
N LYS A 37 -6.32 4.59 -32.01
CA LYS A 37 -6.78 5.54 -33.05
C LYS A 37 -5.85 5.59 -34.26
N ASN A 38 -4.98 4.60 -34.43
CA ASN A 38 -4.00 4.49 -35.52
C ASN A 38 -2.88 5.54 -35.48
N LEU A 39 -2.36 5.88 -34.30
CA LEU A 39 -1.12 6.65 -34.18
C LEU A 39 0.01 6.00 -34.98
N ASP A 40 0.71 6.81 -35.80
CA ASP A 40 1.85 6.33 -36.58
C ASP A 40 3.12 6.24 -35.70
N LEU A 41 3.60 5.01 -35.52
CA LEU A 41 4.84 4.70 -34.80
C LEU A 41 6.03 4.47 -35.76
N SER A 42 5.83 4.57 -37.07
CA SER A 42 6.82 4.16 -38.08
C SER A 42 8.15 4.89 -37.96
N ASN A 43 8.13 6.16 -37.55
CA ASN A 43 9.30 7.02 -37.40
C ASN A 43 9.77 7.17 -35.95
N VAL A 44 9.21 6.41 -35.00
CA VAL A 44 9.72 6.36 -33.63
C VAL A 44 10.94 5.44 -33.61
N SER A 45 12.12 6.00 -33.39
CA SER A 45 13.38 5.24 -33.39
C SER A 45 13.78 4.67 -32.04
N PHE A 46 13.20 5.16 -30.94
CA PHE A 46 13.55 4.74 -29.59
C PHE A 46 12.37 4.89 -28.63
N LEU A 47 12.08 3.84 -27.88
CA LEU A 47 11.01 3.81 -26.87
C LEU A 47 11.59 3.44 -25.51
N VAL A 48 11.39 4.32 -24.53
CA VAL A 48 11.82 4.10 -23.15
C VAL A 48 10.61 3.85 -22.27
N PHE A 49 10.63 2.72 -21.55
CA PHE A 49 9.68 2.40 -20.50
C PHE A 49 10.33 2.69 -19.15
N ASP A 50 9.92 3.79 -18.52
CA ASP A 50 10.25 4.06 -17.12
C ASP A 50 9.43 3.13 -16.20
N GLU A 51 10.00 2.71 -15.07
CA GLU A 51 9.40 1.70 -14.19
C GLU A 51 8.95 0.43 -14.91
N ALA A 52 9.82 -0.12 -15.75
CA ALA A 52 9.58 -1.27 -16.63
C ALA A 52 9.07 -2.52 -15.89
N HIS A 53 9.27 -2.62 -14.57
CA HIS A 53 8.70 -3.68 -13.74
C HIS A 53 7.16 -3.74 -13.76
N ARG A 54 6.50 -2.69 -14.26
CA ARG A 54 5.03 -2.64 -14.46
C ARG A 54 4.56 -3.34 -15.72
N ALA A 55 5.46 -3.76 -16.62
CA ALA A 55 5.11 -4.45 -17.86
C ALA A 55 4.71 -5.92 -17.65
N VAL A 56 3.80 -6.18 -16.72
CA VAL A 56 3.26 -7.49 -16.37
C VAL A 56 1.73 -7.44 -16.36
N GLY A 57 1.07 -8.57 -16.60
CA GLY A 57 -0.40 -8.64 -16.66
C GLY A 57 -1.01 -7.68 -17.68
N ASN A 58 -2.06 -6.95 -17.28
CA ASN A 58 -2.87 -6.11 -18.18
C ASN A 58 -2.43 -4.63 -18.22
N TYR A 59 -1.19 -4.32 -17.82
CA TYR A 59 -0.68 -2.96 -17.93
C TYR A 59 -0.39 -2.60 -19.40
N ALA A 60 -0.60 -1.33 -19.77
CA ALA A 60 -0.53 -0.88 -21.17
C ALA A 60 0.85 -1.06 -21.84
N TYR A 61 1.94 -1.20 -21.07
CA TYR A 61 3.30 -1.32 -21.62
C TYR A 61 3.47 -2.48 -22.60
N GLY A 62 2.95 -3.68 -22.29
CA GLY A 62 3.09 -4.84 -23.19
C GLY A 62 2.39 -4.63 -24.53
N PHE A 63 1.20 -4.03 -24.52
CA PHE A 63 0.47 -3.67 -25.75
C PHE A 63 1.24 -2.64 -26.58
N ILE A 64 1.71 -1.56 -25.95
CA ILE A 64 2.47 -0.49 -26.62
C ILE A 64 3.75 -1.05 -27.25
N ALA A 65 4.51 -1.87 -26.50
CA ALA A 65 5.73 -2.49 -26.99
C ALA A 65 5.44 -3.40 -28.20
N GLY A 66 4.37 -4.21 -28.13
CA GLY A 66 3.96 -5.07 -29.24
C GLY A 66 3.59 -4.28 -30.50
N GLU A 67 2.85 -3.18 -30.37
CA GLU A 67 2.48 -2.33 -31.50
C GLU A 67 3.68 -1.56 -32.07
N TYR A 68 4.59 -1.12 -31.21
CA TYR A 68 5.84 -0.49 -31.61
C TYR A 68 6.71 -1.43 -32.44
N MET A 69 6.91 -2.67 -31.98
CA MET A 69 7.70 -3.68 -32.70
C MET A 69 7.11 -4.04 -34.08
N LYS A 70 5.79 -3.95 -34.26
CA LYS A 70 5.14 -4.22 -35.55
C LYS A 70 5.22 -3.04 -36.54
N LYS A 71 5.15 -1.80 -36.04
CA LYS A 71 4.93 -0.61 -36.87
C LYS A 71 6.20 0.21 -37.11
N ALA A 72 7.16 0.20 -36.19
CA ALA A 72 8.37 1.00 -36.28
C ALA A 72 9.34 0.46 -37.34
N LYS A 73 9.97 1.35 -38.11
CA LYS A 73 10.96 0.96 -39.12
C LYS A 73 12.28 0.47 -38.52
N ASN A 74 12.69 1.08 -37.40
CA ASN A 74 13.94 0.78 -36.70
C ASN A 74 13.67 0.75 -35.19
N PRO A 75 13.07 -0.34 -34.67
CA PRO A 75 12.65 -0.39 -33.28
C PRO A 75 13.86 -0.53 -32.32
N LEU A 76 13.88 0.28 -31.27
CA LEU A 76 14.79 0.11 -30.13
C LEU A 76 14.01 0.37 -28.84
N ILE A 77 14.07 -0.57 -27.89
CA ILE A 77 13.39 -0.48 -26.60
C ILE A 77 14.41 -0.47 -25.47
N MET A 78 14.20 0.39 -24.48
CA MET A 78 14.92 0.38 -23.21
C MET A 78 13.92 0.39 -22.05
N GLY A 79 14.10 -0.51 -21.09
CA GLY A 79 13.37 -0.50 -19.83
C GLY A 79 14.26 0.00 -18.70
N LEU A 80 13.77 0.96 -17.92
CA LEU A 80 14.42 1.44 -16.70
C LEU A 80 13.63 0.93 -15.49
N SER A 81 14.31 0.39 -14.48
CA SER A 81 13.65 -0.06 -13.26
C SER A 81 14.65 -0.10 -12.11
N ALA A 82 14.27 0.42 -10.94
CA ALA A 82 15.06 0.31 -9.71
C ALA A 82 14.98 -1.10 -9.08
N SER A 83 13.96 -1.88 -9.44
CA SER A 83 13.79 -3.26 -8.98
C SER A 83 13.10 -4.12 -10.05
N PRO A 84 13.84 -4.64 -11.05
CA PRO A 84 13.38 -5.86 -11.69
C PRO A 84 13.39 -6.90 -10.56
N SER A 85 12.22 -7.21 -10.01
CA SER A 85 12.00 -8.16 -8.91
C SER A 85 13.07 -9.26 -8.81
N SER A 86 13.50 -9.64 -7.60
CA SER A 86 14.42 -10.76 -7.36
C SER A 86 13.93 -12.13 -7.88
N ASP A 87 12.76 -12.16 -8.50
CA ASP A 87 12.11 -13.29 -9.13
C ASP A 87 12.46 -13.33 -10.62
N ILE A 88 13.26 -14.33 -11.01
CA ILE A 88 13.72 -14.58 -12.37
C ILE A 88 12.52 -14.78 -13.32
N GLU A 89 11.43 -15.40 -12.87
CA GLU A 89 10.25 -15.63 -13.71
C GLU A 89 9.61 -14.30 -14.11
N LYS A 90 9.54 -13.37 -13.17
CA LYS A 90 8.99 -12.04 -13.42
C LYS A 90 9.91 -11.19 -14.29
N ILE A 91 11.23 -11.30 -14.15
CA ILE A 91 12.19 -10.68 -15.09
C ILE A 91 11.97 -11.24 -16.51
N SER A 92 11.78 -12.55 -16.64
CA SER A 92 11.50 -13.19 -17.92
C SER A 92 10.17 -12.73 -18.52
N GLU A 93 9.12 -12.57 -17.71
CA GLU A 93 7.83 -12.03 -18.15
C GLU A 93 7.97 -10.61 -18.69
N ILE A 94 8.61 -9.72 -17.93
CA ILE A 94 8.87 -8.32 -18.33
C ILE A 94 9.68 -8.30 -19.63
N SER A 95 10.75 -9.09 -19.71
CA SER A 95 11.64 -9.13 -20.87
C SER A 95 10.89 -9.59 -22.12
N LYS A 96 10.02 -10.60 -21.99
CA LYS A 96 9.16 -11.06 -23.08
C LYS A 96 8.15 -9.98 -23.50
N ASN A 97 7.49 -9.33 -22.55
CA ASN A 97 6.46 -8.33 -22.82
C ASN A 97 7.03 -7.06 -23.49
N LEU A 98 8.27 -6.69 -23.16
CA LEU A 98 8.95 -5.51 -23.68
C LEU A 98 9.95 -5.82 -24.80
N PHE A 99 10.05 -7.08 -25.26
CA PHE A 99 11.01 -7.52 -26.29
C PHE A 99 12.48 -7.22 -25.94
N ILE A 100 12.84 -7.34 -24.67
CA ILE A 100 14.20 -7.09 -24.17
C ILE A 100 15.10 -8.27 -24.54
N GLN A 101 16.26 -7.96 -25.12
CA GLN A 101 17.26 -8.95 -25.54
C GLN A 101 18.38 -9.13 -24.52
N SER A 102 18.67 -8.08 -23.74
CA SER A 102 19.74 -8.07 -22.74
C SER A 102 19.27 -7.31 -21.51
N VAL A 103 19.63 -7.83 -20.33
CA VAL A 103 19.32 -7.21 -19.04
C VAL A 103 20.65 -6.86 -18.37
N GLU A 104 20.86 -5.58 -18.14
CA GLU A 104 22.00 -5.09 -17.36
C GLU A 104 21.55 -4.85 -15.92
N ILE A 105 22.21 -5.47 -14.96
CA ILE A 105 21.91 -5.32 -13.53
C ILE A 105 23.09 -4.66 -12.85
N ARG A 106 22.80 -3.65 -12.03
CA ARG A 106 23.76 -3.04 -11.11
C ARG A 106 23.20 -3.05 -9.70
N THR A 107 24.06 -3.35 -8.74
CA THR A 107 23.78 -3.36 -7.30
C THR A 107 24.63 -2.29 -6.61
N GLU A 108 24.24 -1.91 -5.41
CA GLU A 108 25.01 -0.98 -4.57
C GLU A 108 26.42 -1.48 -4.21
N ASN A 109 26.69 -2.77 -4.40
CA ASN A 109 27.98 -3.40 -4.11
C ASN A 109 28.93 -3.43 -5.30
N ASP A 110 28.46 -3.12 -6.51
CA ASP A 110 29.30 -3.16 -7.71
C ASP A 110 30.37 -2.07 -7.66
N SER A 111 31.57 -2.40 -8.16
CA SER A 111 32.75 -1.52 -8.06
C SER A 111 32.56 -0.17 -8.76
N ASP A 112 31.74 -0.11 -9.81
CA ASP A 112 31.41 1.10 -10.55
C ASP A 112 30.25 1.91 -9.93
N VAL A 113 29.63 1.40 -8.85
CA VAL A 113 28.46 2.03 -8.18
C VAL A 113 28.77 2.40 -6.73
N ARG A 114 29.45 1.52 -5.99
CA ARG A 114 29.62 1.57 -4.53
C ARG A 114 30.13 2.91 -3.99
N GLU A 115 31.04 3.55 -4.72
CA GLU A 115 31.64 4.84 -4.29
C GLU A 115 30.63 6.01 -4.32
N TYR A 116 29.52 5.85 -5.05
CA TYR A 116 28.47 6.85 -5.20
C TYR A 116 27.26 6.58 -4.29
N ILE A 117 27.22 5.44 -3.61
CA ILE A 117 26.11 5.08 -2.72
C ILE A 117 26.31 5.74 -1.35
N MET A 118 25.33 6.54 -0.95
CA MET A 118 25.27 7.05 0.41
C MET A 118 24.83 5.95 1.36
N LYS A 119 25.53 5.81 2.49
CA LYS A 119 25.17 4.86 3.54
C LYS A 119 23.82 5.24 4.15
N VAL A 120 22.90 4.28 4.20
CA VAL A 120 21.65 4.37 4.96
C VAL A 120 21.85 3.64 6.28
N GLU A 121 21.56 4.29 7.40
CA GLU A 121 21.57 3.68 8.73
C GLU A 121 20.13 3.42 9.17
N GLU A 122 19.82 2.17 9.46
CA GLU A 122 18.49 1.74 9.92
C GLU A 122 18.52 1.46 11.42
N GLU A 123 17.65 2.14 12.17
CA GLU A 123 17.48 1.89 13.61
C GLU A 123 16.08 1.31 13.89
N TRP A 124 16.07 0.11 14.47
CA TRP A 124 14.84 -0.58 14.84
C TRP A 124 14.45 -0.27 16.29
N VAL A 125 13.50 0.65 16.46
CA VAL A 125 12.93 0.98 17.79
C VAL A 125 11.76 0.04 18.10
N LYS A 126 12.00 -0.92 19.00
CA LYS A 126 10.94 -1.82 19.50
C LYS A 126 10.10 -1.12 20.55
N VAL A 127 8.78 -1.08 20.32
CA VAL A 127 7.81 -0.50 21.26
C VAL A 127 7.00 -1.62 21.89
N GLU A 128 7.08 -1.74 23.21
CA GLU A 128 6.34 -2.76 23.95
C GLU A 128 4.84 -2.42 24.02
N LEU A 129 3.99 -3.42 23.78
CA LEU A 129 2.55 -3.30 24.00
C LEU A 129 2.24 -3.30 25.50
N PRO A 130 1.43 -2.34 26.02
CA PRO A 130 0.97 -2.33 27.40
C PRO A 130 0.23 -3.61 27.79
N ALA A 131 0.17 -3.89 29.09
CA ALA A 131 -0.48 -5.09 29.61
C ALA A 131 -1.95 -5.21 29.16
N ASP A 132 -2.68 -4.10 29.15
CA ASP A 132 -4.10 -4.09 28.74
C ASP A 132 -4.29 -4.41 27.26
N PHE A 133 -3.38 -3.91 26.39
CA PHE A 133 -3.37 -4.23 24.96
C PHE A 133 -3.02 -5.71 24.75
N LYS A 134 -2.01 -6.21 25.45
CA LYS A 134 -1.61 -7.62 25.43
C LYS A 134 -2.78 -8.52 25.87
N GLY A 135 -3.56 -8.10 26.87
CA GLY A 135 -4.75 -8.80 27.33
C GLY A 135 -5.81 -8.95 26.25
N ILE A 136 -6.18 -7.85 25.58
CA ILE A 136 -7.16 -7.86 24.47
C ILE A 136 -6.64 -8.69 23.30
N ARG A 137 -5.38 -8.48 22.92
CA ARG A 137 -4.70 -9.22 21.83
C ARG A 137 -4.70 -10.72 22.08
N ASN A 138 -4.40 -11.17 23.30
CA ASN A 138 -4.41 -12.58 23.66
C ASN A 138 -5.82 -13.17 23.54
N LYS A 139 -6.86 -12.48 24.05
CA LYS A 139 -8.25 -12.93 23.93
C LYS A 139 -8.69 -13.03 22.46
N LEU A 140 -8.34 -12.05 21.63
CA LEU A 140 -8.58 -12.09 20.18
C LEU A 140 -7.87 -13.28 19.53
N ALA A 141 -6.59 -13.50 19.85
CA ALA A 141 -5.80 -14.60 19.32
C ALA A 141 -6.37 -15.97 19.72
N ASP A 142 -6.85 -16.12 20.95
CA ASP A 142 -7.45 -17.37 21.43
C ASP A 142 -8.80 -17.65 20.76
N LEU A 143 -9.65 -16.62 20.59
CA LEU A 143 -10.90 -16.74 19.85
C LEU A 143 -10.64 -17.06 18.36
N LEU A 144 -9.63 -16.45 17.76
CA LEU A 144 -9.20 -16.73 16.39
C LEU A 144 -8.71 -18.18 16.25
N LYS A 145 -7.85 -18.66 17.16
CA LYS A 145 -7.38 -20.06 17.18
C LYS A 145 -8.53 -21.05 17.35
N PHE A 146 -9.52 -20.73 18.16
CA PHE A 146 -10.71 -21.56 18.33
C PHE A 146 -11.46 -21.76 17.01
N TYR A 147 -11.68 -20.69 16.24
CA TYR A 147 -12.33 -20.79 14.93
C TYR A 147 -11.43 -21.44 13.87
N LEU A 148 -10.12 -21.16 13.87
CA LEU A 148 -9.17 -21.83 12.98
C LEU A 148 -9.16 -23.34 13.22
N LYS A 149 -9.24 -23.80 14.48
CA LYS A 149 -9.31 -25.22 14.80
C LYS A 149 -10.53 -25.89 14.15
N GLN A 150 -11.71 -25.27 14.23
CA GLN A 150 -12.90 -25.79 13.56
C GLN A 150 -12.71 -25.89 12.04
N LEU A 151 -12.03 -24.91 11.44
CA LEU A 151 -11.77 -24.90 10.00
C LEU A 151 -10.74 -25.98 9.60
N LYS A 152 -9.77 -26.25 10.49
CA LYS A 152 -8.83 -27.35 10.36
C LYS A 152 -9.53 -28.71 10.47
N ASP A 153 -10.45 -28.86 11.41
CA ASP A 153 -11.24 -30.09 11.58
C ASP A 153 -12.13 -30.38 10.35
N MET A 154 -12.45 -29.35 9.56
CA MET A 154 -13.12 -29.45 8.25
C MET A 154 -12.16 -29.69 7.06
N ASN A 155 -10.86 -29.88 7.30
CA ASN A 155 -9.81 -30.09 6.29
C ASN A 155 -9.60 -28.93 5.29
N TYR A 156 -9.90 -27.70 5.69
CA TYR A 156 -9.67 -26.51 4.87
C TYR A 156 -8.30 -25.86 5.09
N ILE A 157 -7.68 -26.09 6.25
CA ILE A 157 -6.36 -25.56 6.61
C ILE A 157 -5.53 -26.61 7.36
N ASP A 158 -4.21 -26.50 7.27
CA ASP A 158 -3.29 -27.48 7.88
C ASP A 158 -2.75 -27.05 9.25
N THR A 159 -2.79 -25.76 9.56
CA THR A 159 -2.23 -25.18 10.77
C THR A 159 -3.19 -24.21 11.44
N ILE A 160 -3.05 -24.07 12.76
CA ILE A 160 -3.72 -23.04 13.57
C ILE A 160 -2.71 -22.04 14.15
N ASN A 161 -1.43 -22.17 13.79
CA ASN A 161 -0.38 -21.28 14.26
C ASN A 161 -0.48 -19.95 13.51
N LEU A 162 -0.80 -18.88 14.26
CA LEU A 162 -1.00 -17.54 13.73
C LEU A 162 0.25 -16.96 13.05
N THR A 163 1.46 -17.41 13.42
CA THR A 163 2.70 -16.95 12.75
C THR A 163 2.81 -17.45 11.31
N ASN A 164 2.09 -18.52 10.97
CA ASN A 164 2.17 -19.20 9.69
C ASN A 164 0.93 -18.94 8.83
N ILE A 165 0.04 -18.04 9.26
CA ILE A 165 -1.19 -17.71 8.56
C ILE A 165 -1.19 -16.20 8.33
N ASN A 166 -1.18 -15.81 7.07
CA ASN A 166 -1.36 -14.42 6.67
C ASN A 166 -2.73 -14.21 6.00
N LYS A 167 -3.06 -12.95 5.72
CA LYS A 167 -4.32 -12.58 5.06
C LYS A 167 -4.50 -13.21 3.68
N LYS A 168 -3.42 -13.37 2.90
CA LYS A 168 -3.46 -14.01 1.57
C LYS A 168 -3.86 -15.48 1.68
N ASP A 169 -3.34 -16.20 2.66
CA ASP A 169 -3.68 -17.60 2.90
C ASP A 169 -5.16 -17.75 3.25
N LEU A 170 -5.68 -16.88 4.13
CA LEU A 170 -7.10 -16.88 4.50
C LEU A 170 -8.03 -16.58 3.32
N LEU A 171 -7.63 -15.67 2.43
CA LEU A 171 -8.38 -15.37 1.20
C LEU A 171 -8.34 -16.53 0.21
N ALA A 172 -7.20 -17.21 0.07
CA ALA A 172 -7.10 -18.40 -0.77
C ALA A 172 -8.02 -19.53 -0.25
N VAL A 173 -8.09 -19.72 1.07
CA VAL A 173 -9.02 -20.66 1.71
C VAL A 173 -10.48 -20.25 1.48
N GLN A 174 -10.79 -18.95 1.57
CA GLN A 174 -12.14 -18.45 1.27
C GLN A 174 -12.55 -18.75 -0.17
N GLU A 175 -11.67 -18.55 -1.15
CA GLU A 175 -11.95 -18.87 -2.56
C GLU A 175 -12.10 -20.38 -2.78
N ARG A 176 -11.29 -21.21 -2.10
CA ARG A 176 -11.46 -22.68 -2.13
C ARG A 176 -12.84 -23.10 -1.62
N ILE A 177 -13.25 -22.61 -0.44
CA ILE A 177 -14.57 -22.90 0.14
C ILE A 177 -15.70 -22.45 -0.79
N ARG A 178 -15.54 -21.28 -1.43
CA ARG A 178 -16.51 -20.78 -2.41
C ARG A 178 -16.60 -21.69 -3.63
N GLY A 179 -15.46 -22.18 -4.13
CA GLY A 179 -15.40 -23.18 -5.20
C GLY A 179 -16.20 -24.44 -4.86
N ASP A 180 -15.96 -25.02 -3.68
CA ASP A 180 -16.67 -26.23 -3.24
C ASP A 180 -18.19 -26.03 -3.18
N ILE A 181 -18.66 -24.86 -2.70
CA ILE A 181 -20.09 -24.50 -2.66
C ILE A 181 -20.67 -24.47 -4.08
N LEU A 182 -19.97 -23.83 -5.01
CA LEU A 182 -20.43 -23.74 -6.41
C LEU A 182 -20.48 -25.11 -7.09
N SER A 183 -19.61 -26.04 -6.69
CA SER A 183 -19.59 -27.41 -7.18
C SER A 183 -20.58 -28.35 -6.48
N GLY A 184 -21.40 -27.85 -5.54
CA GLY A 184 -22.41 -28.64 -4.84
C GLY A 184 -21.90 -29.49 -3.66
N ASN A 185 -20.60 -29.43 -3.36
CA ASN A 185 -19.96 -30.17 -2.25
C ASN A 185 -19.62 -29.26 -1.05
N GLY A 186 -20.05 -28.00 -1.08
CA GLY A 186 -19.57 -26.99 -0.15
C GLY A 186 -20.24 -26.98 1.20
N ASN A 187 -19.46 -26.55 2.19
CA ASN A 187 -19.88 -26.40 3.56
C ASN A 187 -20.20 -24.91 3.85
N PHE A 188 -21.49 -24.57 3.98
CA PHE A 188 -21.91 -23.20 4.30
C PHE A 188 -21.45 -22.74 5.70
N ASP A 189 -21.24 -23.67 6.64
CA ASP A 189 -20.68 -23.34 7.94
C ASP A 189 -19.20 -22.97 7.83
N ALA A 190 -18.44 -23.65 6.95
CA ALA A 190 -17.06 -23.27 6.63
C ALA A 190 -16.99 -21.86 6.02
N ALA A 191 -17.94 -21.50 5.15
CA ALA A 191 -18.03 -20.15 4.58
C ALA A 191 -18.32 -19.08 5.64
N SER A 192 -19.21 -19.38 6.60
CA SER A 192 -19.47 -18.50 7.75
C SER A 192 -18.23 -18.36 8.63
N LEU A 193 -17.53 -19.47 8.88
CA LEU A 193 -16.37 -19.56 9.75
C LEU A 193 -15.15 -18.79 9.19
N ILE A 194 -14.79 -18.99 7.92
CA ILE A 194 -13.69 -18.24 7.30
C ILE A 194 -13.97 -16.74 7.30
N ALA A 195 -15.24 -16.35 7.13
CA ALA A 195 -15.64 -14.95 7.21
C ALA A 195 -15.49 -14.35 8.61
N LYS A 196 -15.64 -15.13 9.70
CA LYS A 196 -15.33 -14.72 11.08
C LYS A 196 -13.82 -14.62 11.29
N ILE A 197 -13.08 -15.63 10.84
CA ILE A 197 -11.60 -15.71 10.96
C ILE A 197 -10.93 -14.50 10.31
N ILE A 198 -11.31 -14.14 9.08
CA ILE A 198 -10.75 -12.97 8.39
C ILE A 198 -11.00 -11.67 9.17
N LYS A 199 -12.19 -11.52 9.77
CA LYS A 199 -12.55 -10.35 10.57
C LYS A 199 -11.75 -10.26 11.86
N LEU A 200 -11.59 -11.39 12.57
CA LEU A 200 -10.82 -11.46 13.81
C LEU A 200 -9.32 -11.32 13.57
N HIS A 201 -8.79 -11.89 12.48
CA HIS A 201 -7.42 -11.67 12.05
C HIS A 201 -7.16 -10.18 11.81
N TYR A 202 -8.09 -9.48 11.15
CA TYR A 202 -7.96 -8.04 10.95
C TYR A 202 -8.08 -7.26 12.27
N ALA A 203 -8.96 -7.65 13.20
CA ALA A 203 -9.02 -7.05 14.53
C ALA A 203 -7.70 -7.21 15.30
N LEU A 204 -7.04 -8.38 15.19
CA LEU A 204 -5.73 -8.64 15.78
C LEU A 204 -4.64 -7.74 15.17
N GLU A 205 -4.64 -7.58 13.85
CA GLU A 205 -3.76 -6.64 13.15
C GLU A 205 -3.96 -5.20 13.66
N LEU A 206 -5.21 -4.75 13.84
CA LEU A 206 -5.52 -3.39 14.31
C LEU A 206 -4.98 -3.11 15.71
N ILE A 207 -5.13 -4.03 16.68
CA ILE A 207 -4.63 -3.80 18.05
C ILE A 207 -3.10 -3.76 18.11
N GLU A 208 -2.42 -4.53 17.25
CA GLU A 208 -0.95 -4.59 17.20
C GLU A 208 -0.32 -3.42 16.44
N THR A 209 -1.04 -2.84 15.47
CA THR A 209 -0.48 -1.85 14.54
C THR A 209 -1.01 -0.43 14.73
N GLN A 210 -2.29 -0.27 15.07
CA GLN A 210 -2.98 1.04 15.06
C GLN A 210 -3.52 1.44 16.44
N GLY A 211 -3.96 0.47 17.26
CA GLY A 211 -4.40 0.67 18.64
C GLY A 211 -5.91 0.64 18.87
N ILE A 212 -6.31 1.05 20.08
CA ILE A 212 -7.67 0.87 20.62
C ILE A 212 -8.71 1.65 19.83
N PHE A 213 -8.42 2.90 19.46
CA PHE A 213 -9.34 3.74 18.72
C PHE A 213 -9.83 3.08 17.42
N THR A 214 -8.90 2.64 16.57
CA THR A 214 -9.26 1.99 15.31
C THR A 214 -9.95 0.65 15.53
N LEU A 215 -9.47 -0.15 16.49
CA LEU A 215 -10.10 -1.42 16.81
C LEU A 215 -11.56 -1.22 17.24
N TYR A 216 -11.85 -0.28 18.14
CA TYR A 216 -13.20 0.03 18.60
C TYR A 216 -14.11 0.41 17.42
N ARG A 217 -13.68 1.39 16.61
CA ARG A 217 -14.46 1.84 15.43
C ARG A 217 -14.70 0.71 14.43
N TYR A 218 -13.74 -0.19 14.26
CA TYR A 218 -13.90 -1.38 13.44
C TYR A 218 -14.96 -2.33 14.01
N LEU A 219 -14.88 -2.66 15.30
CA LEU A 219 -15.81 -3.57 15.95
C LEU A 219 -17.24 -3.03 15.98
N GLU A 220 -17.43 -1.72 16.21
CA GLU A 220 -18.75 -1.08 16.14
C GLU A 220 -19.38 -1.22 14.74
N ARG A 221 -18.64 -0.85 13.69
CA ARG A 221 -19.11 -1.00 12.31
C ARG A 221 -19.40 -2.45 11.97
N LEU A 222 -18.59 -3.37 12.49
CA LEU A 222 -18.75 -4.79 12.25
C LEU A 222 -20.03 -5.32 12.92
N ASN A 223 -20.31 -4.92 14.16
CA ASN A 223 -21.50 -5.35 14.91
C ASN A 223 -22.83 -4.90 14.24
N LEU A 224 -22.81 -3.80 13.48
CA LEU A 224 -23.97 -3.32 12.72
C LEU A 224 -24.29 -4.17 11.47
N GLN A 225 -23.39 -5.05 11.03
CA GLN A 225 -23.61 -5.85 9.84
C GLN A 225 -24.66 -6.94 10.07
N LYS A 226 -25.60 -7.09 9.12
CA LYS A 226 -26.75 -8.00 9.25
C LYS A 226 -26.45 -9.49 8.98
N GLY A 227 -25.18 -9.89 8.83
CA GLY A 227 -24.80 -11.26 8.49
C GLY A 227 -24.95 -12.26 9.65
N LYS A 228 -25.50 -13.46 9.38
CA LYS A 228 -25.71 -14.52 10.38
C LYS A 228 -24.42 -14.85 11.16
N GLY A 229 -23.31 -15.05 10.46
CA GLY A 229 -22.01 -15.35 11.09
C GLY A 229 -21.46 -14.20 11.93
N VAL A 230 -21.77 -12.94 11.58
CA VAL A 230 -21.38 -11.78 12.40
C VAL A 230 -22.21 -11.75 13.68
N LYS A 231 -23.53 -11.88 13.57
CA LYS A 231 -24.41 -11.92 14.75
C LYS A 231 -24.02 -13.04 15.71
N GLU A 232 -23.74 -14.23 15.19
CA GLU A 232 -23.30 -15.36 15.99
C GLU A 232 -21.96 -15.08 16.69
N MET A 233 -21.00 -14.46 15.99
CA MET A 233 -19.70 -14.08 16.57
C MET A 233 -19.87 -13.08 17.73
N PHE A 234 -20.72 -12.05 17.57
CA PHE A 234 -20.97 -11.06 18.62
C PHE A 234 -21.86 -11.57 19.76
N SER A 235 -22.54 -12.70 19.59
CA SER A 235 -23.24 -13.40 20.67
C SER A 235 -22.30 -14.23 21.54
N ASP A 236 -21.08 -14.54 21.09
CA ASP A 236 -20.07 -15.27 21.86
C ASP A 236 -19.62 -14.45 23.07
N GLU A 237 -19.68 -15.04 24.28
CA GLU A 237 -19.29 -14.35 25.52
C GLU A 237 -17.84 -13.85 25.48
N ARG A 238 -16.93 -14.57 24.82
CA ARG A 238 -15.54 -14.13 24.65
C ARG A 238 -15.45 -12.88 23.80
N MET A 239 -16.30 -12.78 22.76
CA MET A 239 -16.35 -11.61 21.89
C MET A 239 -16.96 -10.40 22.62
N LYS A 240 -18.01 -10.61 23.42
CA LYS A 240 -18.58 -9.55 24.26
C LYS A 240 -17.55 -9.00 25.24
N GLU A 241 -16.83 -9.87 25.93
CA GLU A 241 -15.77 -9.49 26.85
C GLU A 241 -14.64 -8.70 26.14
N ILE A 242 -14.26 -9.09 24.92
CA ILE A 242 -13.30 -8.34 24.11
C ILE A 242 -13.83 -6.93 23.81
N CYS A 243 -15.08 -6.82 23.33
CA CYS A 243 -15.71 -5.53 23.02
C CYS A 243 -15.80 -4.61 24.24
N GLU A 244 -16.15 -5.16 25.41
CA GLU A 244 -16.21 -4.42 26.67
C GLU A 244 -14.83 -3.88 27.07
N ASN A 245 -13.79 -4.72 27.05
CA ASN A 245 -12.42 -4.30 27.35
C ASN A 245 -11.90 -3.23 26.38
N VAL A 246 -12.18 -3.39 25.08
CA VAL A 246 -11.83 -2.39 24.07
C VAL A 246 -12.56 -1.08 24.33
N LYS A 247 -13.85 -1.14 24.69
CA LYS A 247 -14.65 0.05 24.99
C LYS A 247 -14.14 0.80 26.23
N ILE A 248 -13.77 0.08 27.29
CA ILE A 248 -13.20 0.69 28.50
C ILE A 248 -11.96 1.52 28.16
N LEU A 249 -11.03 0.94 27.39
CA LEU A 249 -9.80 1.65 26.98
C LEU A 249 -10.09 2.78 25.98
N TYR A 250 -11.10 2.62 25.12
CA TYR A 250 -11.54 3.64 24.18
C TYR A 250 -12.11 4.86 24.91
N ASP A 251 -13.00 4.64 25.88
CA ASP A 251 -13.61 5.69 26.69
C ASP A 251 -12.55 6.39 27.57
N ALA A 252 -11.53 5.65 28.01
CA ALA A 252 -10.34 6.18 28.67
C ALA A 252 -9.37 6.92 27.72
N LYS A 253 -9.67 6.99 26.42
CA LYS A 253 -8.83 7.61 25.38
C LYS A 253 -7.39 7.08 25.38
N THR A 254 -7.22 5.78 25.60
CA THR A 254 -5.90 5.16 25.63
C THR A 254 -5.32 5.06 24.23
N ASP A 255 -4.23 5.78 24.00
CA ASP A 255 -3.53 5.83 22.72
C ASP A 255 -2.50 4.70 22.57
N HIS A 256 -2.10 4.44 21.32
CA HIS A 256 -1.10 3.41 21.03
C HIS A 256 0.31 3.90 21.45
N PRO A 257 1.14 3.07 22.12
CA PRO A 257 2.45 3.49 22.66
C PRO A 257 3.45 3.98 21.59
N LYS A 258 3.23 3.60 20.32
CA LYS A 258 4.04 4.13 19.19
C LYS A 258 3.89 5.64 19.02
N LEU A 259 2.76 6.23 19.39
CA LEU A 259 2.59 7.69 19.28
C LEU A 259 3.52 8.42 20.25
N ASP A 260 3.67 7.92 21.47
CA ASP A 260 4.63 8.45 22.44
C ASP A 260 6.08 8.26 21.99
N ALA A 261 6.39 7.09 21.40
CA ALA A 261 7.71 6.83 20.83
C ALA A 261 8.04 7.79 19.68
N ILE A 262 7.09 8.03 18.77
CA ILE A 262 7.22 9.00 17.68
C ILE A 262 7.48 10.40 18.25
N LEU A 263 6.70 10.83 19.24
CA LEU A 263 6.89 12.14 19.88
C LEU A 263 8.28 12.28 20.50
N LYS A 264 8.76 11.22 21.19
CA LYS A 264 10.08 11.21 21.80
C LYS A 264 11.18 11.39 20.74
N ILE A 265 11.15 10.55 19.70
CA ILE A 265 12.12 10.61 18.59
C ILE A 265 12.10 11.98 17.92
N LEU A 266 10.91 12.52 17.59
CA LEU A 266 10.81 13.82 16.95
C LEU A 266 11.30 14.97 17.84
N LYS A 267 11.04 14.93 19.15
CA LYS A 267 11.55 15.94 20.09
C LYS A 267 13.06 15.89 20.20
N GLU A 268 13.66 14.69 20.22
CA GLU A 268 15.11 14.51 20.22
C GLU A 268 15.74 15.04 18.92
N GLU A 269 15.15 14.70 17.77
CA GLU A 269 15.65 15.09 16.45
C GLU A 269 15.48 16.59 16.15
N LEU A 270 14.45 17.23 16.68
CA LEU A 270 14.17 18.65 16.46
C LEU A 270 14.79 19.57 17.55
N GLY A 271 15.14 19.02 18.72
CA GLY A 271 15.27 19.78 19.97
C GLY A 271 16.64 20.34 20.38
N SER A 272 17.68 20.35 19.54
CA SER A 272 19.06 20.50 20.06
C SER A 272 19.93 21.64 19.51
N SER A 273 19.59 22.38 18.45
CA SER A 273 20.34 23.58 18.03
C SER A 273 19.59 24.48 17.04
N GLU A 274 20.12 25.68 16.74
CA GLU A 274 19.64 26.53 15.64
C GLU A 274 19.66 25.78 14.28
N ASP A 275 20.61 24.84 14.10
CA ASP A 275 20.75 23.99 12.91
C ASP A 275 19.67 22.89 12.83
N THR A 276 19.12 22.42 13.95
CA THR A 276 18.05 21.39 13.93
C THR A 276 16.68 21.94 13.53
N LYS A 277 16.47 23.26 13.55
CA LYS A 277 15.21 23.90 13.11
C LYS A 277 14.90 23.69 11.62
N ASN A 278 15.91 23.38 10.80
CA ASN A 278 15.75 23.14 9.36
C ASN A 278 15.70 21.65 8.99
N ARG A 279 15.68 20.74 9.98
CA ARG A 279 15.53 19.31 9.70
C ARG A 279 14.14 19.03 9.12
N LYS A 280 14.14 18.19 8.10
CA LYS A 280 12.95 17.72 7.39
C LYS A 280 12.81 16.23 7.65
N ILE A 281 11.67 15.85 8.20
CA ILE A 281 11.39 14.47 8.61
C ILE A 281 10.19 13.98 7.81
N LEU A 282 10.34 12.82 7.19
CA LEU A 282 9.24 12.11 6.53
C LEU A 282 8.76 11.00 7.48
N LEU A 283 7.48 11.00 7.82
CA LEU A 283 6.86 9.98 8.65
C LEU A 283 5.87 9.20 7.79
N PHE A 284 6.20 7.95 7.50
CA PHE A 284 5.34 7.08 6.69
C PHE A 284 4.38 6.27 7.54
N THR A 285 3.14 6.17 7.09
CA THR A 285 2.12 5.29 7.68
C THR A 285 1.25 4.65 6.60
N GLN A 286 0.79 3.43 6.84
CA GLN A 286 -0.01 2.69 5.87
C GLN A 286 -1.47 3.16 5.78
N TYR A 287 -2.00 3.77 6.85
CA TYR A 287 -3.42 4.12 6.97
C TYR A 287 -3.63 5.61 7.22
N ARG A 288 -4.63 6.19 6.55
CA ARG A 288 -4.99 7.60 6.69
C ARG A 288 -5.52 7.96 8.08
N ASP A 289 -6.32 7.09 8.68
CA ASP A 289 -6.80 7.26 10.06
C ASP A 289 -5.62 7.38 11.04
N THR A 290 -4.56 6.60 10.81
CA THR A 290 -3.32 6.70 11.59
C THR A 290 -2.57 7.99 11.30
N ALA A 291 -2.52 8.45 10.04
CA ALA A 291 -1.93 9.75 9.68
C ALA A 291 -2.64 10.91 10.37
N GLU A 292 -3.99 10.86 10.46
CA GLU A 292 -4.79 11.86 11.19
C GLU A 292 -4.41 11.90 12.67
N LYS A 293 -4.39 10.73 13.31
CA LYS A 293 -4.08 10.64 14.74
C LYS A 293 -2.66 11.10 15.06
N ILE A 294 -1.70 10.79 14.19
CA ILE A 294 -0.32 11.30 14.28
C ILE A 294 -0.33 12.83 14.13
N TYR A 295 -1.03 13.37 13.14
CA TYR A 295 -1.13 14.81 12.93
C TYR A 295 -1.70 15.55 14.15
N GLU A 296 -2.78 15.03 14.74
CA GLU A 296 -3.38 15.55 15.97
C GLU A 296 -2.37 15.60 17.11
N ILE A 297 -1.73 14.46 17.44
CA ILE A 297 -0.81 14.39 18.58
C ILE A 297 0.45 15.25 18.38
N LEU A 298 0.96 15.35 17.15
CA LEU A 298 2.09 16.23 16.84
C LEU A 298 1.70 17.71 16.96
N THR A 299 0.52 18.08 16.47
CA THR A 299 0.00 19.45 16.56
C THR A 299 -0.24 19.86 18.02
N ASP A 300 -0.84 18.98 18.82
CA ASP A 300 -1.07 19.18 20.26
C ASP A 300 0.25 19.36 21.03
N ASN A 301 1.33 18.77 20.53
CA ASN A 301 2.68 18.91 21.08
C ASN A 301 3.50 20.04 20.41
N SER A 302 2.85 20.95 19.67
CA SER A 302 3.46 22.10 18.99
C SER A 302 4.55 21.73 17.96
N ILE A 303 4.49 20.53 17.38
CA ILE A 303 5.37 20.09 16.29
C ILE A 303 4.73 20.48 14.97
N LYS A 304 5.44 21.29 14.17
CA LYS A 304 4.96 21.74 12.85
C LYS A 304 4.96 20.57 11.88
N CYS A 305 3.77 20.12 11.49
CA CYS A 305 3.57 19.02 10.55
C CYS A 305 2.45 19.29 9.55
N GLU A 306 2.45 18.59 8.42
CA GLU A 306 1.32 18.49 7.50
C GLU A 306 1.14 17.04 7.04
N LYS A 307 -0.10 16.65 6.74
CA LYS A 307 -0.42 15.35 6.12
C LYS A 307 -0.24 15.44 4.60
N PHE A 308 0.24 14.34 4.01
CA PHE A 308 0.41 14.16 2.58
C PHE A 308 -0.28 12.87 2.13
N ILE A 309 -1.58 12.96 1.85
CA ILE A 309 -2.38 11.80 1.44
C ILE A 309 -2.55 11.72 -0.08
N GLY A 310 -2.78 10.51 -0.59
CA GLY A 310 -3.08 10.29 -2.01
C GLY A 310 -4.38 10.96 -2.48
N GLN A 311 -4.56 11.07 -3.80
CA GLN A 311 -5.68 11.81 -4.42
C GLN A 311 -7.03 11.10 -4.35
N ALA A 312 -7.04 9.78 -4.09
CA ALA A 312 -8.28 9.01 -4.01
C ALA A 312 -9.15 9.48 -2.82
N SER A 313 -10.43 9.68 -3.05
CA SER A 313 -11.39 9.91 -1.96
C SER A 313 -12.03 8.59 -1.53
N ARG A 314 -12.31 8.43 -0.24
CA ARG A 314 -13.04 7.27 0.31
C ARG A 314 -14.13 7.76 1.25
N ASP A 315 -15.38 7.42 0.98
CA ASP A 315 -16.54 7.79 1.79
C ASP A 315 -16.52 9.29 2.20
N ASN A 316 -16.14 9.57 3.45
CA ASN A 316 -16.08 10.91 4.06
C ASN A 316 -14.66 11.51 4.15
N ASP A 317 -13.64 10.81 3.65
CA ASP A 317 -12.24 11.23 3.66
C ASP A 317 -11.81 11.63 2.24
N LYS A 318 -11.75 12.95 2.01
CA LYS A 318 -11.40 13.53 0.72
C LYS A 318 -9.89 13.48 0.52
N GLY A 319 -9.45 12.86 -0.57
CA GLY A 319 -8.02 12.88 -0.95
C GLY A 319 -7.53 14.29 -1.25
N MET A 320 -6.21 14.50 -1.15
CA MET A 320 -5.60 15.77 -1.55
C MET A 320 -5.59 15.89 -3.08
N THR A 321 -5.98 17.04 -3.60
CA THR A 321 -5.81 17.37 -5.01
C THR A 321 -4.33 17.47 -5.37
N GLN A 322 -4.00 17.29 -6.65
CA GLN A 322 -2.61 17.46 -7.13
C GLN A 322 -2.04 18.85 -6.80
N LYS A 323 -2.89 19.90 -6.85
CA LYS A 323 -2.51 21.27 -6.50
C LYS A 323 -2.16 21.40 -5.01
N GLU A 324 -2.93 20.76 -4.13
CA GLU A 324 -2.66 20.74 -2.69
C GLU A 324 -1.39 19.95 -2.36
N GLN A 325 -1.17 18.81 -3.03
CA GLN A 325 0.06 18.02 -2.88
C GLN A 325 1.30 18.84 -3.25
N ILE A 326 1.29 19.53 -4.39
CA ILE A 326 2.39 20.40 -4.81
C ILE A 326 2.60 21.52 -3.80
N ALA A 327 1.52 22.18 -3.35
CA ALA A 327 1.63 23.26 -2.38
C ALA A 327 2.21 22.80 -1.03
N SER A 328 1.82 21.63 -0.54
CA SER A 328 2.37 21.05 0.69
C SER A 328 3.86 20.70 0.54
N LEU A 329 4.27 20.13 -0.61
CA LEU A 329 5.68 19.88 -0.90
C LEU A 329 6.52 21.16 -0.99
N GLU A 330 5.99 22.23 -1.59
CA GLU A 330 6.69 23.51 -1.63
C GLU A 330 6.83 24.13 -0.23
N LYS A 331 5.77 24.07 0.60
CA LYS A 331 5.85 24.47 2.01
C LYS A 331 6.88 23.66 2.78
N PHE A 332 6.94 22.34 2.56
CA PHE A 332 7.92 21.45 3.17
C PHE A 332 9.34 21.79 2.73
N LYS A 333 9.56 22.02 1.43
CA LYS A 333 10.86 22.46 0.89
C LYS A 333 11.33 23.77 1.52
N ASN A 334 10.40 24.69 1.74
CA ASN A 334 10.65 26.02 2.31
C ASN A 334 10.64 26.07 3.84
N ASN A 335 10.70 24.92 4.53
CA ASN A 335 10.72 24.83 6.01
C ASN A 335 9.53 25.52 6.70
N THR A 336 8.37 25.58 6.04
CA THR A 336 7.13 26.09 6.69
C THR A 336 6.70 25.16 7.83
N PHE A 337 6.96 23.87 7.67
CA PHE A 337 6.82 22.82 8.68
C PHE A 337 7.95 21.79 8.53
N ASN A 338 8.19 20.99 9.57
CA ASN A 338 9.36 20.11 9.67
C ASN A 338 9.03 18.63 9.42
N VAL A 339 7.77 18.22 9.63
CA VAL A 339 7.37 16.82 9.53
C VAL A 339 6.28 16.66 8.46
N LEU A 340 6.53 15.83 7.44
CA LEU A 340 5.53 15.45 6.45
C LEU A 340 5.04 14.02 6.76
N ILE A 341 3.76 13.87 7.04
CA ILE A 341 3.14 12.57 7.37
C ILE A 341 2.50 12.00 6.11
N ALA A 342 3.07 10.94 5.53
CA ALA A 342 2.67 10.38 4.23
C ALA A 342 2.08 8.97 4.31
#